data_AF-A0A7T7F006-F1
#
_entry.id   AF-A0A7T7F006-F1
#
_cell.length_a   1.000
_cell.length_b   1.000
_cell.length_c   1.000
_cell.angle_alpha   90.00
_cell.angle_beta   90.00
_cell.angle_gamma   90.00
#
_symmetry.space_group_name_H-M   'P 1'
#
loop_
_entity.id
_entity.type
_entity.pdbx_description
1 polymer ?
#
loop_
_entity_poly.entity_id
_entity_poly.type
_entity_poly.pdbx_seq_one_letter_code
_entity_poly.pdbx_strand_id
1 'polypeptide(L)'
;MKISMQRMKRNGGFSLVEVAIALAIVAVVVLAVVGLLGPAAKNVEDIVAVDELNRLQRGIEAEMTVVRPNELAEYKSGFDKAFKVLKGDGLVYAFFYRAPINNGEVELNPSDKRARPDTAGILTDQRVGVDYMPAIGVFTQAAVDNGDADDYFDAAEGRIYLAKIELLRDLLETVPEDAQASFDNAADSDDFIKATLPASISYYEVESLDQVLGGNRPTELLEGIAADEVSPIIRLNTGFRR
;
A
#
# COMPACT_ATOMS: atom_id res chain seq x y z
N MET A 1 17.66 43.40 -76.82
CA MET A 1 16.59 43.90 -75.93
C MET A 1 16.17 42.74 -75.02
N LYS A 2 16.61 42.73 -73.76
CA LYS A 2 16.35 41.66 -72.78
C LYS A 2 15.37 42.23 -71.75
N ILE A 3 14.16 41.67 -71.68
CA ILE A 3 13.22 41.96 -70.58
C ILE A 3 13.43 40.88 -69.54
N SER A 4 14.06 41.24 -68.42
CA SER A 4 14.18 40.41 -67.23
C SER A 4 12.87 40.42 -66.45
N MET A 5 12.16 39.30 -66.47
CA MET A 5 10.99 39.08 -65.63
C MET A 5 11.46 38.66 -64.23
N GLN A 6 11.67 39.63 -63.34
CA GLN A 6 11.95 39.36 -61.93
C GLN A 6 10.69 38.82 -61.24
N ARG A 7 10.75 37.55 -60.83
CA ARG A 7 9.82 36.94 -59.86
C ARG A 7 9.81 37.77 -58.57
N MET A 8 8.70 38.41 -58.24
CA MET A 8 8.47 38.86 -56.85
C MET A 8 8.18 37.63 -55.98
N LYS A 9 9.16 37.21 -55.18
CA LYS A 9 8.90 36.39 -53.98
C LYS A 9 8.12 37.26 -53.00
N ARG A 10 6.83 36.96 -52.80
CA ARG A 10 6.09 37.47 -51.64
C ARG A 10 6.69 36.83 -50.39
N ASN A 11 7.36 37.62 -49.57
CA ASN A 11 7.75 37.20 -48.23
C ASN A 11 6.47 37.12 -47.40
N GLY A 12 6.04 35.89 -47.07
CA GLY A 12 4.82 35.61 -46.32
C GLY A 12 5.00 35.92 -44.84
N GLY A 13 4.29 36.94 -44.36
CA GLY A 13 4.02 37.14 -42.94
C GLY A 13 2.64 36.57 -42.59
N PHE A 14 2.48 36.07 -41.37
CA PHE A 14 1.20 35.56 -40.88
C PHE A 14 0.23 36.71 -40.59
N SER A 15 -1.03 36.56 -40.98
CA SER A 15 -2.09 37.51 -40.63
C SER A 15 -2.47 37.37 -39.15
N LEU A 16 -2.86 38.47 -38.49
CA LEU A 16 -3.34 38.45 -37.10
C LEU A 16 -4.55 37.52 -36.93
N VAL A 17 -5.42 37.43 -37.95
CA VAL A 17 -6.57 36.51 -37.97
C VAL A 17 -6.11 35.05 -38.04
N GLU A 18 -5.05 34.76 -38.79
CA GLU A 18 -4.51 33.40 -38.93
C GLU A 18 -3.87 32.93 -37.62
N VAL A 19 -3.13 33.80 -36.94
CA VAL A 19 -2.56 33.51 -35.61
C VAL A 19 -3.67 33.29 -34.57
N ALA A 20 -4.73 34.11 -34.59
CA ALA A 20 -5.86 33.97 -33.68
C ALA A 20 -6.61 32.65 -33.90
N ILE A 21 -6.87 32.27 -35.15
CA ILE A 21 -7.51 30.99 -35.48
C ILE A 21 -6.59 29.81 -35.10
N ALA A 22 -5.29 29.91 -35.38
CA ALA A 22 -4.33 28.88 -35.00
C ALA A 22 -4.29 28.67 -33.48
N LEU A 23 -4.26 29.75 -32.69
CA LEU A 23 -4.33 29.66 -31.23
C LEU A 23 -5.65 29.05 -30.74
N ALA A 24 -6.78 29.42 -31.35
CA ALA A 24 -8.07 28.84 -31.00
C ALA A 24 -8.11 27.32 -31.28
N ILE A 25 -7.60 26.89 -32.44
CA ILE A 25 -7.51 25.47 -32.78
C ILE A 25 -6.57 24.74 -31.81
N VAL A 26 -5.40 25.30 -31.52
CA VAL A 26 -4.43 24.71 -30.57
C VAL A 26 -5.07 24.58 -29.18
N ALA A 27 -5.77 25.60 -28.68
CA ALA A 27 -6.43 25.54 -27.39
C ALA A 27 -7.51 24.44 -27.33
N VAL A 28 -8.33 24.31 -28.37
CA VAL A 28 -9.36 23.26 -28.46
C VAL A 28 -8.71 21.87 -28.51
N VAL A 29 -7.62 21.70 -29.26
CA VAL A 29 -6.90 20.42 -29.35
C VAL A 29 -6.26 20.07 -28.00
N VAL A 30 -5.62 21.02 -27.32
CA VAL A 30 -5.03 20.80 -25.99
C VAL A 30 -6.12 20.41 -24.99
N LEU A 31 -7.25 21.11 -24.96
CA LEU A 31 -8.38 20.79 -24.08
C LEU A 31 -8.96 19.40 -24.38
N ALA A 32 -9.10 19.04 -25.64
CA ALA A 32 -9.57 17.71 -26.05
C ALA A 32 -8.58 16.62 -25.59
N VAL A 33 -7.27 16.83 -25.76
CA VAL A 33 -6.24 15.91 -25.28
C VAL A 33 -6.28 15.77 -23.77
N VAL A 34 -6.33 16.88 -23.02
CA VAL A 34 -6.43 16.85 -21.55
C VAL A 34 -7.70 16.12 -21.09
N GLY A 35 -8.84 16.36 -21.76
CA GLY A 35 -10.11 15.68 -21.47
C GLY A 35 -10.05 14.16 -21.72
N LEU A 36 -9.28 13.72 -22.73
CA LEU A 36 -9.05 12.30 -23.00
C LEU A 36 -8.01 11.66 -22.06
N LEU A 37 -7.04 12.44 -21.59
CA LEU A 37 -6.00 11.97 -20.66
C LEU A 37 -6.47 11.87 -19.22
N GLY A 38 -7.46 12.67 -18.79
CA GLY A 38 -7.99 12.62 -17.43
C GLY A 38 -8.46 11.22 -17.00
N PRO A 39 -9.36 10.56 -17.75
CA PRO A 39 -9.77 9.19 -17.47
C PRO A 39 -8.60 8.20 -17.51
N ALA A 40 -7.64 8.37 -18.43
CA ALA A 40 -6.47 7.50 -18.51
C ALA A 40 -5.57 7.64 -17.28
N ALA A 41 -5.38 8.87 -16.75
CA ALA A 41 -4.60 9.12 -15.54
C ALA A 41 -5.26 8.46 -14.32
N LYS A 42 -6.58 8.60 -14.15
CA LYS A 42 -7.34 7.92 -13.08
C LYS A 42 -7.22 6.40 -13.17
N ASN A 43 -7.39 5.84 -14.37
CA ASN A 43 -7.23 4.40 -14.58
C ASN A 43 -5.82 3.91 -14.20
N VAL A 44 -4.79 4.73 -14.43
CA VAL A 44 -3.41 4.40 -14.03
C VAL A 44 -3.26 4.43 -12.51
N GLU A 45 -3.79 5.45 -11.84
CA GLU A 45 -3.77 5.54 -10.37
C GLU A 45 -4.47 4.35 -9.71
N ASP A 46 -5.62 3.93 -10.24
CA ASP A 46 -6.37 2.77 -9.77
C ASP A 46 -5.58 1.46 -9.97
N ILE A 47 -4.96 1.28 -11.15
CA ILE A 47 -4.13 0.09 -11.43
C ILE A 47 -2.91 0.04 -10.50
N VAL A 48 -2.24 1.18 -10.29
CA VAL A 48 -1.08 1.27 -9.38
C VAL A 48 -1.51 0.94 -7.95
N ALA A 49 -2.66 1.46 -7.50
CA ALA A 49 -3.21 1.12 -6.19
C ALA A 49 -3.46 -0.39 -6.06
N VAL A 50 -4.04 -1.04 -7.08
CA VAL A 50 -4.28 -2.49 -7.04
C VAL A 50 -2.97 -3.28 -6.99
N ASP A 51 -1.94 -2.92 -7.76
CA ASP A 51 -0.64 -3.62 -7.69
C ASP A 51 0.06 -3.41 -6.34
N GLU A 52 0.02 -2.19 -5.80
CA GLU A 52 0.48 -1.83 -4.46
C GLU A 52 -0.21 -2.72 -3.40
N LEU A 53 -1.53 -2.81 -3.42
CA LEU A 53 -2.31 -3.61 -2.48
C LEU A 53 -2.05 -5.13 -2.63
N ASN A 54 -1.82 -5.63 -3.84
CA ASN A 54 -1.42 -7.03 -4.07
C ASN A 54 -0.02 -7.33 -3.50
N ARG A 55 0.92 -6.38 -3.60
CA ARG A 55 2.24 -6.51 -2.98
C ARG A 55 2.14 -6.47 -1.45
N LEU A 56 1.33 -5.57 -0.90
CA LEU A 56 1.07 -5.49 0.53
C LEU A 56 0.39 -6.77 1.06
N GLN A 57 -0.54 -7.38 0.31
CA GLN A 57 -1.12 -8.67 0.67
C GLN A 57 -0.05 -9.73 0.87
N ARG A 58 0.88 -9.87 -0.10
CA ARG A 58 2.00 -10.82 0.04
C ARG A 58 2.90 -10.48 1.21
N GLY A 59 3.07 -9.19 1.51
CA GLY A 59 3.81 -8.72 2.68
C GLY A 59 3.12 -9.10 4.00
N ILE A 60 1.80 -8.94 4.11
CA ILE A 60 1.01 -9.38 5.26
C ILE A 60 1.10 -10.89 5.40
N GLU A 61 0.91 -11.65 4.32
CA GLU A 61 1.05 -13.10 4.34
C GLU A 61 2.45 -13.54 4.82
N ALA A 62 3.50 -12.93 4.29
CA ALA A 62 4.87 -13.19 4.71
C ALA A 62 5.08 -12.85 6.19
N GLU A 63 4.62 -11.68 6.64
CA GLU A 63 4.76 -11.24 8.03
C GLU A 63 4.03 -12.17 9.02
N MET A 64 2.87 -12.69 8.61
CA MET A 64 2.11 -13.65 9.41
C MET A 64 2.76 -15.04 9.45
N THR A 65 3.69 -15.36 8.54
CA THR A 65 4.43 -16.65 8.61
C THR A 65 5.75 -16.57 9.37
N VAL A 66 6.26 -15.36 9.61
CA VAL A 66 7.55 -15.13 10.26
C VAL A 66 7.34 -14.63 11.69
N VAL A 67 7.97 -15.31 12.64
CA VAL A 67 8.13 -14.79 14.01
C VAL A 67 9.50 -14.16 14.13
N ARG A 68 9.54 -12.87 14.45
CA ARG A 68 10.79 -12.11 14.54
C ARG A 68 11.42 -12.26 15.93
N PRO A 69 12.74 -12.02 16.08
CA PRO A 69 13.41 -12.23 17.37
C PRO A 69 12.83 -11.44 18.54
N ASN A 70 12.37 -10.20 18.29
CA ASN A 70 11.68 -9.36 19.27
C ASN A 70 10.26 -9.84 19.61
N GLU A 71 9.68 -10.74 18.80
CA GLU A 71 8.32 -11.25 18.97
C GLU A 71 8.28 -12.66 19.59
N LEU A 72 9.44 -13.29 19.83
CA LEU A 72 9.53 -14.67 20.33
C LEU A 72 8.89 -14.88 21.72
N ALA A 73 8.71 -13.80 22.49
CA ALA A 73 8.01 -13.84 23.76
C ALA A 73 6.48 -13.89 23.58
N GLU A 74 5.98 -13.37 22.47
CA GLU A 74 4.54 -13.24 22.20
C GLU A 74 4.02 -14.37 21.30
N TYR A 75 4.80 -14.79 20.29
CA TYR A 75 4.37 -15.77 19.29
C TYR A 75 5.23 -17.03 19.29
N LYS A 76 4.58 -18.19 19.32
CA LYS A 76 5.24 -19.50 19.25
C LYS A 76 5.66 -19.87 17.82
N SER A 77 4.87 -19.44 16.84
CA SER A 77 5.04 -19.75 15.41
C SER A 77 4.33 -18.69 14.56
N GLY A 78 4.58 -18.65 13.25
CA GLY A 78 3.86 -17.74 12.36
C GLY A 78 2.34 -17.99 12.40
N PHE A 79 1.93 -19.26 12.41
CA PHE A 79 0.53 -19.59 12.56
C PHE A 79 -0.07 -19.09 13.88
N ASP A 80 0.68 -19.16 14.99
CA ASP A 80 0.26 -18.60 16.29
C ASP A 80 0.08 -17.08 16.22
N LYS A 81 0.97 -16.38 15.51
CA LYS A 81 0.87 -14.94 15.24
C LYS A 81 -0.41 -14.62 14.44
N ALA A 82 -0.62 -15.30 13.31
CA ALA A 82 -1.83 -15.13 12.50
C ALA A 82 -3.12 -15.41 13.31
N PHE A 83 -3.11 -16.48 14.10
CA PHE A 83 -4.22 -16.85 14.98
C PHE A 83 -4.53 -15.76 16.00
N LYS A 84 -3.52 -15.23 16.70
CA LYS A 84 -3.69 -14.18 17.72
C LYS A 84 -4.16 -12.87 17.12
N VAL A 85 -3.63 -12.48 15.96
CA VAL A 85 -4.10 -11.29 15.23
C VAL A 85 -5.58 -11.44 14.87
N LEU A 86 -5.98 -12.59 14.32
CA LEU A 86 -7.39 -12.89 13.98
C LEU A 86 -8.31 -13.02 15.20
N LYS A 87 -7.79 -13.43 16.36
CA LYS A 87 -8.53 -13.47 17.64
C LYS A 87 -8.69 -12.10 18.29
N GLY A 88 -7.80 -11.16 17.97
CA GLY A 88 -7.90 -9.77 18.36
C GLY A 88 -8.90 -9.00 17.51
N ASP A 89 -8.51 -7.82 17.05
CA ASP A 89 -9.30 -6.98 16.15
C ASP A 89 -9.03 -7.26 14.65
N GLY A 90 -8.05 -8.11 14.34
CA GLY A 90 -7.65 -8.42 12.97
C GLY A 90 -7.01 -7.23 12.23
N LEU A 91 -6.60 -6.18 12.94
CA LEU A 91 -6.12 -4.95 12.33
C LEU A 91 -4.60 -4.91 12.25
N VAL A 92 -4.07 -4.59 11.06
CA VAL A 92 -2.65 -4.33 10.84
C VAL A 92 -2.44 -3.11 9.95
N TYR A 93 -1.42 -2.32 10.23
CA TYR A 93 -0.93 -1.32 9.29
C TYR A 93 -0.07 -2.00 8.24
N ALA A 94 -0.24 -1.63 6.97
CA ALA A 94 0.54 -2.13 5.85
C ALA A 94 0.92 -0.96 4.94
N PHE A 95 2.21 -0.81 4.67
CA PHE A 95 2.73 0.29 3.86
C PHE A 95 4.12 -0.05 3.30
N PHE A 96 4.57 0.76 2.35
CA PHE A 96 5.96 0.73 1.89
C PHE A 96 6.80 1.73 2.69
N TYR A 97 8.03 1.36 3.02
CA TYR A 97 9.01 2.26 3.60
C TYR A 97 10.34 2.16 2.87
N ARG A 98 11.12 3.23 2.95
CA ARG A 98 12.46 3.30 2.35
C ARG A 98 13.45 2.56 3.24
N ALA A 99 14.15 1.58 2.65
CA ALA A 99 15.28 0.91 3.26
C ALA A 99 16.58 1.32 2.54
N PRO A 100 17.55 1.95 3.21
CA PRO A 100 18.74 2.46 2.57
C PRO A 100 19.64 1.32 2.08
N ILE A 101 20.26 1.53 0.93
CA ILE A 101 21.25 0.62 0.34
C ILE A 101 22.63 1.19 0.64
N ASN A 102 23.35 0.55 1.55
CA ASN A 102 24.70 0.93 1.94
C ASN A 102 25.69 -0.04 1.30
N ASN A 103 26.56 0.47 0.41
CA ASN A 103 27.55 -0.33 -0.32
C ASN A 103 26.95 -1.53 -1.09
N GLY A 104 25.73 -1.38 -1.61
CA GLY A 104 25.03 -2.43 -2.35
C GLY A 104 24.25 -3.43 -1.48
N GLU A 105 24.22 -3.24 -0.16
CA GLU A 105 23.52 -4.11 0.78
C GLU A 105 22.49 -3.33 1.60
N VAL A 106 21.42 -4.02 2.00
CA VAL A 106 20.42 -3.48 2.93
C VAL A 106 20.77 -3.94 4.34
N GLU A 107 20.95 -2.98 5.24
CA GLU A 107 21.14 -3.27 6.65
C GLU A 107 19.83 -3.77 7.27
N LEU A 108 19.90 -4.83 8.07
CA LEU A 108 18.76 -5.33 8.82
C LEU A 108 18.79 -4.77 10.24
N ASN A 109 17.62 -4.35 10.74
CA ASN A 109 17.45 -3.98 12.13
C ASN A 109 17.77 -5.20 13.03
N PRO A 110 18.69 -5.08 14.00
CA PRO A 110 19.10 -6.20 14.85
C PRO A 110 17.96 -6.85 15.63
N SER A 111 16.95 -6.06 16.02
CA SER A 111 15.86 -6.47 16.92
C SER A 111 14.82 -7.33 16.23
N ASP A 112 14.39 -6.93 15.03
CA ASP A 112 13.26 -7.54 14.31
C ASP A 112 13.67 -8.20 12.98
N LYS A 113 14.92 -7.99 12.54
CA LYS A 113 15.46 -8.46 11.25
C LYS A 113 14.71 -7.92 10.02
N ARG A 114 13.97 -6.81 10.15
CA ARG A 114 13.44 -6.04 9.02
C ARG A 114 14.56 -5.26 8.37
N ALA A 115 14.35 -4.82 7.14
CA ALA A 115 15.23 -3.83 6.54
C ALA A 115 15.17 -2.56 7.41
N ARG A 116 16.33 -2.01 7.75
CA ARG A 116 16.40 -0.81 8.58
C ARG A 116 15.73 0.35 7.83
N PRO A 117 14.83 1.12 8.45
CA PRO A 117 14.19 2.25 7.79
C PRO A 117 15.18 3.42 7.62
N ASP A 118 15.04 4.17 6.53
CA ASP A 118 15.79 5.41 6.31
C ASP A 118 15.10 6.60 7.01
N THR A 119 15.52 6.85 8.25
CA THR A 119 15.08 7.99 9.06
C THR A 119 15.93 9.25 8.85
N ALA A 120 16.98 9.19 8.02
CA ALA A 120 17.95 10.28 7.88
C ALA A 120 17.53 11.39 6.89
N GLY A 121 16.40 11.22 6.20
CA GLY A 121 15.62 12.31 5.62
C GLY A 121 16.39 13.31 4.74
N ILE A 122 16.86 12.87 3.57
CA ILE A 122 17.14 13.80 2.47
C ILE A 122 16.47 13.27 1.19
N LEU A 123 15.20 13.66 1.03
CA LEU A 123 14.30 13.19 -0.03
C LEU A 123 14.64 13.71 -1.44
N THR A 124 15.55 14.69 -1.57
CA THR A 124 15.66 15.46 -2.81
C THR A 124 16.54 14.82 -3.88
N ASP A 125 17.35 13.81 -3.55
CA ASP A 125 18.28 13.18 -4.50
C ASP A 125 18.38 11.64 -4.41
N GLN A 126 17.56 10.99 -3.59
CA GLN A 126 17.60 9.54 -3.43
C GLN A 126 16.91 8.83 -4.60
N ARG A 127 17.59 7.86 -5.18
CA ARG A 127 17.10 7.05 -6.30
C ARG A 127 16.79 5.63 -5.85
N VAL A 128 15.60 5.16 -6.20
CA VAL A 128 15.18 3.77 -6.03
C VAL A 128 16.18 2.82 -6.71
N GLY A 129 16.60 1.78 -6.00
CA GLY A 129 17.53 0.75 -6.46
C GLY A 129 19.01 1.17 -6.42
N VAL A 130 19.31 2.42 -6.06
CA VAL A 130 20.69 2.88 -5.87
C VAL A 130 20.92 3.33 -4.44
N ASP A 131 20.10 4.25 -3.95
CA ASP A 131 20.24 4.85 -2.62
C ASP A 131 19.34 4.15 -1.60
N TYR A 132 18.19 3.64 -2.03
CA TYR A 132 17.27 2.86 -1.19
C TYR A 132 16.47 1.85 -2.01
N MET A 133 15.81 0.90 -1.34
CA MET A 133 14.76 0.07 -1.91
C MET A 133 13.46 0.18 -1.10
N PRO A 134 12.29 0.09 -1.76
CA PRO A 134 11.02 0.01 -1.06
C PRO A 134 10.86 -1.37 -0.41
N ALA A 135 10.73 -1.38 0.92
CA ALA A 135 10.43 -2.55 1.72
C ALA A 135 8.99 -2.46 2.26
N ILE A 136 8.41 -3.60 2.65
CA ILE A 136 7.05 -3.65 3.17
C ILE A 136 7.10 -3.65 4.69
N GLY A 137 6.39 -2.71 5.30
CA GLY A 137 6.14 -2.64 6.73
C GLY A 137 4.74 -3.17 7.03
N VAL A 138 4.65 -4.20 7.86
CA VAL A 138 3.37 -4.68 8.42
C VAL A 138 3.45 -4.66 9.93
N PHE A 139 2.56 -3.94 10.60
CA PHE A 139 2.61 -3.77 12.05
C PHE A 139 1.23 -3.97 12.67
N THR A 140 1.14 -4.75 13.74
CA THR A 140 -0.07 -4.81 14.55
C THR A 140 -0.21 -3.51 15.32
N GLN A 141 -1.42 -3.21 15.78
CA GLN A 141 -1.62 -2.03 16.60
C GLN A 141 -0.81 -2.07 17.91
N ALA A 142 -0.63 -3.25 18.52
CA ALA A 142 0.21 -3.37 19.70
C ALA A 142 1.67 -2.96 19.44
N ALA A 143 2.22 -3.30 18.26
CA ALA A 143 3.56 -2.87 17.87
C ALA A 143 3.65 -1.35 17.67
N VAL A 144 2.59 -0.72 17.13
CA VAL A 144 2.49 0.74 17.02
C VAL A 144 2.40 1.39 18.41
N ASP A 145 1.57 0.85 19.30
CA ASP A 145 1.40 1.35 20.67
C ASP A 145 2.72 1.28 21.49
N ASN A 146 3.57 0.28 21.20
CA ASN A 146 4.88 0.10 21.82
C ASN A 146 5.99 0.96 21.19
N GLY A 147 5.70 1.69 20.10
CA GLY A 147 6.69 2.49 19.35
C GLY A 147 7.62 1.66 18.46
N ASP A 148 7.37 0.36 18.26
CA ASP A 148 8.20 -0.51 17.41
C ASP A 148 8.13 -0.12 15.92
N ALA A 149 7.11 0.64 15.53
CA ALA A 149 6.82 1.04 14.16
C ALA A 149 7.23 2.48 13.82
N ASP A 150 7.63 3.30 14.80
CA ASP A 150 7.78 4.76 14.63
C ASP A 150 8.80 5.11 13.53
N ASP A 151 10.01 4.56 13.61
CA ASP A 151 11.07 4.76 12.61
C ASP A 151 10.62 4.33 11.19
N TYR A 152 9.75 3.32 11.10
CA TYR A 152 9.25 2.82 9.82
C TYR A 152 8.22 3.76 9.21
N PHE A 153 7.35 4.33 10.06
CA PHE A 153 6.40 5.35 9.65
C PHE A 153 7.10 6.63 9.18
N ASP A 154 8.19 7.04 9.85
CA ASP A 154 9.02 8.16 9.39
C ASP A 154 9.65 7.90 8.01
N ALA A 155 9.99 6.64 7.73
CA ALA A 155 10.50 6.21 6.45
C ALA A 155 9.42 5.83 5.42
N ALA A 156 8.13 5.98 5.75
CA ALA A 156 7.03 5.60 4.87
C ALA A 156 7.12 6.30 3.51
N GLU A 157 6.78 5.55 2.46
CA GLU A 157 6.78 5.99 1.07
C GLU A 157 5.43 5.65 0.46
N GLY A 158 4.70 6.68 0.01
CA GLY A 158 3.37 6.51 -0.55
C GLY A 158 2.28 6.44 0.51
N ARG A 159 1.29 5.59 0.27
CA ARG A 159 0.08 5.49 1.09
C ARG A 159 0.28 4.52 2.25
N ILE A 160 -0.42 4.80 3.35
CA ILE A 160 -0.48 3.92 4.51
C ILE A 160 -1.86 3.32 4.56
N TYR A 161 -1.92 2.01 4.71
CA TYR A 161 -3.17 1.29 4.78
C TYR A 161 -3.37 0.69 6.16
N LEU A 162 -4.61 0.77 6.64
CA LEU A 162 -5.13 -0.09 7.67
C LEU A 162 -5.79 -1.30 6.99
N ALA A 163 -5.21 -2.47 7.18
CA ALA A 163 -5.70 -3.72 6.63
C ALA A 163 -6.47 -4.47 7.73
N LYS A 164 -7.77 -4.70 7.50
CA LYS A 164 -8.62 -5.53 8.35
C LYS A 164 -8.65 -6.95 7.81
N ILE A 165 -8.14 -7.88 8.60
CA ILE A 165 -8.08 -9.31 8.30
C ILE A 165 -9.24 -9.99 9.01
N GLU A 166 -10.13 -10.61 8.23
CA GLU A 166 -11.33 -11.28 8.74
C GLU A 166 -11.41 -12.69 8.20
N LEU A 167 -11.79 -13.66 9.05
CA LEU A 167 -12.04 -15.02 8.59
C LEU A 167 -13.17 -15.04 7.55
N LEU A 168 -12.96 -15.81 6.48
CA LEU A 168 -13.99 -16.05 5.47
C LEU A 168 -14.99 -17.08 6.00
N ARG A 169 -15.94 -16.60 6.81
CA ARG A 169 -16.96 -17.40 7.49
C ARG A 169 -17.80 -18.24 6.51
N ASP A 170 -18.06 -17.73 5.32
CA ASP A 170 -18.83 -18.43 4.27
C ASP A 170 -18.07 -19.59 3.62
N LEU A 171 -16.72 -19.58 3.62
CA LEU A 171 -15.92 -20.72 3.14
C LEU A 171 -15.67 -21.75 4.25
N LEU A 172 -15.76 -21.33 5.51
CA LEU A 172 -15.74 -22.20 6.68
C LEU A 172 -17.00 -23.07 6.79
N GLU A 173 -18.08 -22.81 6.04
CA GLU A 173 -19.26 -23.71 5.94
C GLU A 173 -18.97 -25.02 5.18
N THR A 174 -17.90 -25.07 4.37
CA THR A 174 -17.45 -26.31 3.70
C THR A 174 -16.45 -27.12 4.52
N VAL A 175 -16.03 -26.59 5.66
CA VAL A 175 -15.30 -27.33 6.69
C VAL A 175 -16.37 -27.83 7.66
N PRO A 176 -16.34 -29.10 8.12
CA PRO A 176 -17.40 -29.67 8.96
C PRO A 176 -17.78 -28.74 10.13
N GLU A 177 -19.04 -28.81 10.58
CA GLU A 177 -19.66 -27.92 11.60
C GLU A 177 -18.85 -27.79 12.90
N ASP A 178 -17.83 -28.62 13.10
CA ASP A 178 -16.87 -28.61 14.20
C ASP A 178 -15.72 -27.58 14.04
N ALA A 179 -15.43 -27.05 12.85
CA ALA A 179 -14.26 -26.17 12.63
C ALA A 179 -14.49 -24.69 13.00
N GLN A 180 -15.71 -24.16 12.85
CA GLN A 180 -16.05 -22.79 13.25
C GLN A 180 -16.12 -22.66 14.77
N ALA A 181 -16.84 -23.58 15.42
CA ALA A 181 -16.82 -23.73 16.87
C ALA A 181 -15.41 -24.03 17.38
N SER A 182 -14.56 -24.71 16.59
CA SER A 182 -13.15 -24.91 16.94
C SER A 182 -12.36 -23.60 16.94
N PHE A 183 -12.47 -22.70 15.95
CA PHE A 183 -11.79 -21.39 16.03
C PHE A 183 -12.26 -20.55 17.20
N ASP A 184 -13.57 -20.32 17.32
CA ASP A 184 -14.08 -19.40 18.35
C ASP A 184 -13.86 -19.94 19.77
N ASN A 185 -13.90 -21.27 19.98
CA ASN A 185 -13.61 -21.89 21.28
C ASN A 185 -12.13 -22.29 21.49
N ALA A 186 -11.29 -22.26 20.46
CA ALA A 186 -9.86 -22.54 20.61
C ALA A 186 -9.24 -21.49 21.52
N ALA A 187 -8.63 -21.97 22.58
CA ALA A 187 -7.88 -21.16 23.52
C ALA A 187 -6.46 -20.91 23.01
N ASP A 188 -5.94 -21.82 22.19
CA ASP A 188 -4.57 -21.79 21.69
C ASP A 188 -4.51 -22.19 20.22
N SER A 189 -3.52 -21.65 19.49
CA SER A 189 -3.25 -22.06 18.11
C SER A 189 -2.83 -23.55 18.04
N ASP A 190 -2.35 -24.11 19.15
CA ASP A 190 -2.00 -25.51 19.29
C ASP A 190 -3.19 -26.48 19.11
N ASP A 191 -4.43 -26.01 19.30
CA ASP A 191 -5.65 -26.81 19.12
C ASP A 191 -5.85 -27.26 17.65
N PHE A 192 -5.14 -26.68 16.69
CA PHE A 192 -5.28 -26.94 15.25
C PHE A 192 -4.20 -27.88 14.68
N ILE A 193 -4.41 -29.20 14.62
CA ILE A 193 -3.38 -30.15 14.15
C ILE A 193 -2.97 -29.93 12.67
N LYS A 194 -3.93 -29.60 11.80
CA LYS A 194 -3.72 -29.21 10.38
C LYS A 194 -4.83 -28.23 10.00
N ALA A 195 -4.55 -26.93 9.99
CA ALA A 195 -5.53 -25.93 9.63
C ALA A 195 -5.01 -24.99 8.53
N THR A 196 -5.91 -24.64 7.62
CA THR A 196 -5.81 -23.42 6.83
C THR A 196 -6.90 -22.49 7.35
N LEU A 197 -6.54 -21.28 7.75
CA LEU A 197 -7.48 -20.23 8.15
C LEU A 197 -7.79 -19.39 6.90
N PRO A 198 -8.90 -19.65 6.19
CA PRO A 198 -9.28 -18.81 5.05
C PRO A 198 -9.68 -17.44 5.59
N ALA A 199 -9.08 -16.38 5.04
CA ALA A 199 -9.31 -15.02 5.47
C ALA A 199 -9.47 -14.08 4.29
N SER A 200 -10.04 -12.92 4.52
CA SER A 200 -10.06 -11.80 3.60
C SER A 200 -9.36 -10.62 4.23
N ILE A 201 -8.64 -9.86 3.42
CA ILE A 201 -8.00 -8.61 3.81
C ILE A 201 -8.74 -7.48 3.12
N SER A 202 -9.34 -6.61 3.91
CA SER A 202 -9.99 -5.38 3.46
C SER A 202 -9.05 -4.21 3.74
N TYR A 203 -8.72 -3.42 2.71
CA TYR A 203 -7.79 -2.30 2.84
C TYR A 203 -8.52 -0.97 2.95
N TYR A 204 -8.11 -0.16 3.91
CA TYR A 204 -8.59 1.19 4.15
C TYR A 204 -7.39 2.13 4.15
N GLU A 205 -7.47 3.25 3.43
CA GLU A 205 -6.39 4.24 3.42
C GLU A 205 -6.45 5.09 4.69
N VAL A 206 -5.29 5.32 5.29
CA VAL A 206 -5.13 6.23 6.43
C VAL A 206 -4.87 7.63 5.86
N GLU A 207 -5.71 8.59 6.23
CA GLU A 207 -5.72 9.93 5.61
C GLU A 207 -4.48 10.76 5.95
N SER A 208 -3.89 10.56 7.13
CA SER A 208 -2.67 11.26 7.54
C SER A 208 -1.79 10.37 8.41
N LEU A 209 -0.48 10.43 8.16
CA LEU A 209 0.52 9.74 8.97
C LEU A 209 0.48 10.20 10.44
N ASP A 210 0.12 11.46 10.70
CA ASP A 210 -0.05 12.01 12.05
C ASP A 210 -1.14 11.29 12.86
N GLN A 211 -2.09 10.59 12.20
CA GLN A 211 -3.12 9.80 12.88
C GLN A 211 -2.56 8.52 13.50
N VAL A 212 -1.36 8.08 13.09
CA VAL A 212 -0.76 6.81 13.50
C VAL A 212 0.57 7.01 14.23
N LEU A 213 1.29 8.10 13.94
CA LEU A 213 2.51 8.45 14.67
C LEU A 213 2.25 8.66 16.17
N GLY A 214 3.18 8.16 16.98
CA GLY A 214 3.13 8.30 18.44
C GLY A 214 2.09 7.40 19.13
N GLY A 215 1.73 6.27 18.52
CA GLY A 215 0.81 5.29 19.11
C GLY A 215 -0.67 5.65 18.97
N ASN A 216 -1.02 6.65 18.15
CA ASN A 216 -2.42 7.03 17.96
C ASN A 216 -3.13 6.01 17.05
N ARG A 217 -4.40 5.73 17.36
CA ARG A 217 -5.29 4.97 16.47
C ARG A 217 -6.04 5.97 15.58
N PRO A 218 -6.27 5.66 14.29
CA PRO A 218 -7.13 6.48 13.42
C PRO A 218 -8.60 6.28 13.82
N THR A 219 -9.03 6.89 14.93
CA THR A 219 -10.31 6.61 15.60
C THR A 219 -11.51 6.81 14.70
N GLU A 220 -11.57 7.91 13.95
CA GLU A 220 -12.67 8.19 13.02
C GLU A 220 -12.79 7.11 11.93
N LEU A 221 -11.66 6.67 11.37
CA LEU A 221 -11.62 5.58 10.40
C LEU A 221 -12.12 4.28 11.02
N LEU A 222 -11.67 3.95 12.24
CA LEU A 222 -12.09 2.73 12.95
C LEU A 222 -13.58 2.74 13.29
N GLU A 223 -14.11 3.87 13.75
CA GLU A 223 -15.54 4.05 14.02
C GLU A 223 -16.35 3.88 12.72
N GLY A 224 -15.90 4.49 11.63
CA GLY A 224 -16.53 4.34 10.32
C GLY A 224 -16.48 2.91 9.77
N ILE A 225 -15.38 2.18 9.97
CA ILE A 225 -15.27 0.75 9.63
C ILE A 225 -16.23 -0.08 10.48
N ALA A 226 -16.31 0.19 11.79
CA ALA A 226 -17.19 -0.54 12.71
C ALA A 226 -18.68 -0.28 12.42
N ALA A 227 -19.01 0.92 11.95
CA ALA A 227 -20.36 1.32 11.56
C ALA A 227 -20.73 0.92 10.11
N ASP A 228 -19.81 0.30 9.35
CA ASP A 228 -19.97 0.00 7.91
C ASP A 228 -20.25 1.26 7.05
N GLU A 229 -19.79 2.42 7.53
CA GLU A 229 -19.91 3.71 6.85
C GLU A 229 -18.75 3.95 5.85
N VAL A 230 -17.62 3.26 6.05
CA VAL A 230 -16.44 3.34 5.20
C VAL A 230 -16.30 2.03 4.41
N SER A 231 -16.35 2.13 3.09
CA SER A 231 -16.09 1.00 2.20
C SER A 231 -14.58 0.78 2.01
N PRO A 232 -14.10 -0.48 2.01
CA PRO A 232 -12.71 -0.76 1.71
C PRO A 232 -12.40 -0.44 0.25
N ILE A 233 -11.16 -0.03 -0.03
CA ILE A 233 -10.65 0.21 -1.39
C ILE A 233 -10.71 -1.08 -2.21
N ILE A 234 -10.26 -2.18 -1.60
CA ILE A 234 -10.33 -3.52 -2.16
C ILE A 234 -10.43 -4.55 -1.03
N ARG A 235 -11.05 -5.69 -1.36
CA ARG A 235 -11.03 -6.89 -0.53
C ARG A 235 -10.35 -8.01 -1.30
N LEU A 236 -9.33 -8.62 -0.69
CA LEU A 236 -8.56 -9.72 -1.28
C LEU A 236 -8.64 -10.95 -0.38
N ASN A 237 -8.79 -12.14 -0.98
CA ASN A 237 -8.83 -13.39 -0.24
C ASN A 237 -7.42 -13.94 -0.02
N THR A 238 -7.19 -14.51 1.15
CA THR A 238 -5.93 -15.12 1.58
C THR A 238 -6.20 -16.37 2.43
N GLY A 239 -5.14 -17.07 2.82
CA GLY A 239 -5.24 -18.19 3.75
C GLY A 239 -3.93 -18.42 4.51
N PHE A 240 -4.02 -18.50 5.83
CA PHE A 240 -2.87 -18.77 6.70
C PHE A 240 -2.80 -20.26 7.02
N ARG A 241 -1.63 -20.86 6.83
CA ARG A 241 -1.42 -22.30 7.05
C ARG A 241 -0.54 -22.53 8.26
N ARG A 242 -0.86 -23.58 9.01
CA ARG A 242 0.01 -24.11 10.07
C ARG A 242 1.17 -24.93 9.50
#